data_AF-A0A554JHA0-F1
#
_entry.id   AF-A0A554JHA0-F1
#
_cell.length_a   1.000
_cell.length_b   1.000
_cell.length_c   1.000
_cell.angle_alpha   90.00
_cell.angle_beta   90.00
_cell.angle_gamma   90.00
#
_symmetry.space_group_name_H-M   'P 1'
#
loop_
_entity.id
_entity.type
_entity.pdbx_description
1 polymer ?
#
loop_
_entity_poly.entity_id
_entity_poly.type
_entity_poly.pdbx_seq_one_letter_code
_entity_poly.pdbx_strand_id
1 'polypeptide(L)' 'MAKFNMTCSCGDVMTVDAENRGDAVSQLKHMRDEQAITAHMTEKHPGEPLISVADCHRMIEKEVVAA' A
#
# COMPACT_ATOMS: atom_id res chain seq x y z
N MET A 1 14.87 0.95 13.76
CA MET A 1 13.71 0.87 12.85
C MET A 1 13.93 -0.32 11.94
N ALA A 2 12.90 -1.12 11.71
CA ALA A 2 12.91 -2.22 10.76
C ALA A 2 12.29 -1.76 9.44
N LYS A 3 12.72 -2.35 8.33
CA LYS A 3 12.11 -2.12 7.04
C LYS A 3 10.92 -3.06 6.87
N PHE A 4 9.83 -2.52 6.38
CA PHE A 4 8.65 -3.26 6.00
C PHE A 4 8.35 -2.98 4.55
N ASN A 5 7.99 -4.02 3.81
CA ASN A 5 7.64 -3.91 2.42
C ASN A 5 6.23 -4.43 2.16
N MET A 6 5.64 -3.88 1.10
CA MET A 6 4.40 -4.35 0.51
C MET A 6 4.60 -4.37 -1.00
N THR A 7 4.35 -5.52 -1.60
CA THR A 7 4.40 -5.68 -3.05
C THR A 7 2.98 -5.62 -3.61
N CYS A 8 2.74 -4.68 -4.52
CA CYS A 8 1.51 -4.66 -5.31
C CYS A 8 1.55 -5.78 -6.36
N SER A 9 0.39 -6.28 -6.78
CA SER A 9 0.28 -7.29 -7.84
C SER A 9 0.89 -6.85 -9.17
N CYS A 10 1.00 -5.53 -9.41
CA CYS A 10 1.70 -4.97 -10.58
C CYS A 10 3.23 -5.01 -10.49
N GLY A 11 3.80 -5.49 -9.38
CA GLY A 11 5.24 -5.58 -9.15
C GLY A 11 5.85 -4.34 -8.49
N ASP A 12 5.10 -3.25 -8.29
CA ASP A 12 5.57 -2.11 -7.53
C ASP A 12 5.74 -2.49 -6.05
N VAL A 13 6.93 -2.21 -5.51
CA VAL A 13 7.26 -2.46 -4.09
C VAL A 13 7.29 -1.14 -3.34
N MET A 14 6.49 -1.04 -2.29
CA MET A 14 6.55 0.04 -1.33
C MET A 14 7.34 -0.39 -0.11
N THR A 15 8.26 0.45 0.36
CA THR A 15 9.05 0.19 1.56
C THR A 15 8.90 1.34 2.53
N VAL A 16 8.71 1.03 3.82
CA VAL A 16 8.68 1.99 4.92
C VAL A 16 9.58 1.54 6.06
N ASP A 17 10.19 2.50 6.74
CA ASP A 17 10.88 2.28 8.01
C ASP A 17 9.90 2.48 9.16
N ALA A 18 9.74 1.46 10.02
CA ALA A 18 8.83 1.50 11.16
C ALA A 18 9.39 0.75 12.37
N GLU A 19 8.87 1.00 13.56
CA GLU A 19 9.31 0.28 14.77
C GLU A 19 8.71 -1.13 14.83
N ASN A 20 7.48 -1.27 14.33
CA ASN A 20 6.75 -2.53 14.27
C ASN A 20 5.81 -2.56 13.05
N ARG A 21 5.16 -3.71 12.83
CA ARG A 21 4.24 -3.92 11.72
C ARG A 21 3.01 -2.99 11.76
N GLY A 22 2.48 -2.72 12.96
CA GLY A 22 1.31 -1.85 13.11
C GLY A 22 1.61 -0.42 12.68
N ASP A 23 2.80 0.08 13.01
CA ASP A 23 3.29 1.39 12.58
C ASP A 23 3.53 1.41 11.06
N ALA A 24 4.11 0.35 10.50
CA ALA A 24 4.31 0.22 9.05
C ALA A 24 2.98 0.24 8.29
N VAL A 25 1.99 -0.52 8.74
CA VAL A 25 0.64 -0.54 8.17
C VAL A 25 0.00 0.84 8.24
N SER A 26 0.12 1.52 9.38
CA SER A 26 -0.45 2.87 9.57
C SER A 26 0.18 3.89 8.63
N GLN A 27 1.51 3.87 8.47
CA GLN A 27 2.21 4.72 7.51
C GLN A 27 1.79 4.42 6.07
N LEU A 28 1.74 3.15 5.68
CA LEU A 28 1.34 2.75 4.32
C LEU A 28 -0.10 3.14 3.99
N LYS A 29 -1.02 2.99 4.95
CA LYS A 29 -2.41 3.46 4.79
C LYS A 29 -2.49 4.98 4.64
N HIS A 30 -1.69 5.72 5.40
CA HIS A 30 -1.65 7.17 5.30
C HIS A 30 -1.13 7.65 3.94
N MET A 31 -0.13 6.97 3.38
CA MET A 31 0.37 7.23 2.02
C MET A 31 -0.59 6.76 0.91
N ARG A 32 -1.54 5.88 1.23
CA ARG A 32 -2.55 5.35 0.31
C ARG A 32 -3.92 5.94 0.65
N ASP A 33 -4.01 7.25 0.51
CA ASP A 33 -5.28 7.97 0.47
C ASP A 33 -6.00 7.79 -0.87
N GLU A 34 -7.23 8.30 -0.97
CA GLU A 34 -8.06 8.20 -2.17
C GLU A 34 -7.37 8.76 -3.41
N GLN A 35 -6.62 9.86 -3.28
CA GLN A 35 -5.93 10.50 -4.41
C GLN A 35 -4.75 9.66 -4.87
N ALA A 36 -3.93 9.16 -3.93
CA ALA A 36 -2.78 8.32 -4.22
C ALA A 36 -3.19 6.95 -4.81
N ILE A 37 -4.30 6.38 -4.36
CA ILE A 37 -4.87 5.16 -4.92
C ILE A 37 -5.39 5.42 -6.34
N THR A 38 -6.15 6.49 -6.53
CA THR A 38 -6.69 6.86 -7.84
C THR A 38 -5.58 7.13 -8.85
N ALA A 39 -4.54 7.86 -8.47
CA ALA A 39 -3.37 8.11 -9.30
C ALA A 39 -2.66 6.81 -9.69
N HIS A 40 -2.36 5.94 -8.71
CA HIS A 40 -1.72 4.65 -8.98
C HIS A 40 -2.54 3.77 -9.91
N MET A 41 -3.85 3.67 -9.69
CA MET A 41 -4.73 2.87 -10.55
C MET A 41 -4.85 3.46 -11.96
N THR A 42 -4.96 4.78 -12.09
CA THR A 42 -5.03 5.44 -13.40
C THR A 42 -3.75 5.27 -14.21
N GLU A 43 -2.59 5.33 -13.55
CA GLU A 43 -1.28 5.23 -14.20
C GLU A 43 -0.81 3.79 -14.46
N LYS A 44 -0.98 2.90 -13.47
CA LYS A 44 -0.44 1.53 -13.50
C LYS A 44 -1.48 0.47 -13.88
N HIS A 45 -2.78 0.78 -13.76
CA HIS A 45 -3.89 -0.13 -14.04
C HIS A 45 -4.95 0.50 -14.97
N PRO A 46 -4.57 0.98 -16.17
CA PRO A 46 -5.49 1.68 -17.05
C PRO A 46 -6.64 0.77 -17.50
N GLY A 47 -7.87 1.17 -17.18
CA GLY A 47 -9.09 0.43 -17.52
C GLY A 47 -9.55 -0.58 -16.47
N GLU A 48 -8.81 -0.78 -15.39
CA GLU A 48 -9.28 -1.52 -14.22
C GLU A 48 -10.21 -0.66 -13.35
N PRO A 49 -11.20 -1.26 -12.66
CA PRO A 49 -12.03 -0.53 -11.73
C PRO A 49 -11.21 -0.01 -10.55
N LEU A 50 -11.48 1.24 -10.15
CA LEU A 50 -10.89 1.82 -8.95
C LEU A 50 -11.26 0.97 -7.72
N ILE A 51 -10.25 0.66 -6.90
CA ILE A 51 -10.48 0.00 -5.62
C ILE A 51 -10.85 1.03 -4.57
N SER A 52 -11.67 0.65 -3.60
CA SER A 52 -11.98 1.52 -2.47
C SER A 52 -10.76 1.70 -1.56
N VAL A 53 -10.67 2.84 -0.87
CA VAL A 53 -9.63 3.09 0.15
C VAL A 53 -9.65 1.99 1.22
N ALA A 54 -10.83 1.54 1.63
CA ALA A 54 -10.99 0.47 2.62
C ALA A 54 -10.41 -0.87 2.14
N ASP A 55 -10.62 -1.24 0.88
CA ASP A 55 -10.07 -2.46 0.31
C ASP A 55 -8.55 -2.36 0.13
N CYS A 56 -8.04 -1.20 -0.29
CA CYS A 56 -6.60 -0.94 -0.32
C CYS A 56 -5.98 -1.10 1.07
N HIS A 57 -6.61 -0.53 2.09
CA HIS A 57 -6.15 -0.60 3.48
C HIS A 57 -6.17 -2.03 4.03
N ARG A 58 -7.18 -2.83 3.66
CA ARG A 58 -7.22 -4.27 3.98
C ARG A 58 -6.10 -5.05 3.29
N MET A 59 -5.78 -4.71 2.04
CA MET A 59 -4.63 -5.31 1.36
C MET A 59 -3.33 -4.96 2.06
N ILE A 60 -3.13 -3.70 2.46
CA ILE A 60 -1.95 -3.26 3.24
C ILE A 60 -1.84 -4.07 4.55
N GLU A 61 -2.94 -4.23 5.28
CA GLU A 61 -2.96 -5.03 6.51
C GLU A 61 -2.62 -6.49 6.32
N LYS A 62 -2.84 -7.05 5.12
CA LYS A 62 -2.60 -8.47 4.83
C LYS A 62 -1.22 -8.71 4.24
N GLU A 63 -0.78 -7.84 3.34
CA GLU A 63 0.40 -8.07 2.49
C GLU A 63 1.68 -7.39 3.02
N VAL A 64 1.58 -6.51 4.04
CA VAL A 64 2.78 -5.95 4.70
C VAL A 64 3.56 -7.05 5.43
N VAL A 65 4.83 -7.17 5.07
CA VAL A 65 5.81 -8.08 5.68
C VAL A 65 7.09 -7.34 6.06
N ALA A 66 7.90 -7.94 6.93
CA ALA A 66 9.23 -7.42 7.23
C ALA A 66 10.15 -7.68 6.02
N ALA A 67 10.94 -6.67 5.65
CA ALA A 67 11.83 -6.68 4.49
C ALA A 67 13.21 -7.28 4.80
#